data_AF-A0A2X3U783-F1
#
_entry.id   AF-A0A2X3U783-F1
#
_cell.length_a   1.000
_cell.length_b   1.000
_cell.length_c   1.000
_cell.angle_alpha   90.00
_cell.angle_beta   90.00
_cell.angle_gamma   90.00
#
_symmetry.space_group_name_H-M   'P 1'
#
loop_
_entity.id
_entity.type
_entity.pdbx_description
1 polymer ?
#
loop_
_entity_poly.entity_id
_entity_poly.type
_entity_poly.pdbx_seq_one_letter_code
_entity_poly.pdbx_strand_id
1 'polypeptide(L)' 'MKSKVKDKLVGIYAPGHYDHTSVLEQTQEFDRWFLENHEDIDLISDKLGISTNKLNRILTLEKLPDDELLKEMGELCRK' A
#
# COMPACT_ATOMS: atom_id res chain seq x y z
N MET A 1 13.08 19.65 -29.93
CA MET A 1 12.61 19.19 -28.60
C MET A 1 12.77 17.68 -28.54
N LYS A 2 13.54 17.16 -27.57
CA LYS A 2 13.75 15.71 -27.43
C LYS A 2 12.56 15.07 -26.71
N SER A 3 12.08 13.97 -27.29
CA SER A 3 11.00 13.11 -26.81
C SER A 3 11.40 12.27 -25.60
N LYS A 4 10.36 11.76 -24.89
CA LYS A 4 10.25 10.51 -24.11
C LYS A 4 10.04 10.73 -22.60
N VAL A 5 8.88 10.30 -22.08
CA VAL A 5 8.71 9.05 -21.31
C VAL A 5 7.32 9.03 -20.63
N LYS A 6 6.47 8.13 -21.15
CA LYS A 6 5.48 7.25 -20.51
C LYS A 6 4.32 7.87 -19.72
N ASP A 7 3.15 7.81 -20.37
CA ASP A 7 1.90 7.25 -19.86
C ASP A 7 2.01 6.60 -18.48
N LYS A 8 1.76 7.40 -17.43
CA LYS A 8 1.30 6.86 -16.16
C LYS A 8 -0.23 6.98 -16.19
N LEU A 9 -0.88 6.03 -16.88
CA LEU A 9 -2.26 5.66 -16.56
C LEU A 9 -2.23 5.06 -15.15
N VAL A 10 -2.10 5.91 -14.14
CA VAL A 10 -2.49 5.56 -12.78
C VAL A 10 -4.00 5.49 -12.88
N GLY A 11 -4.53 4.27 -12.85
CA GLY A 11 -5.98 4.05 -12.88
C GLY A 11 -6.61 4.99 -11.86
N ILE A 12 -7.47 5.89 -12.35
CA ILE A 12 -8.25 6.78 -11.51
C ILE A 12 -9.16 5.84 -10.70
N TYR A 13 -8.75 5.55 -9.46
CA TYR A 13 -9.59 4.80 -8.52
C TYR A 13 -10.70 5.76 -8.10
N ALA A 14 -11.90 5.56 -8.64
CA ALA A 14 -13.08 6.26 -8.15
C ALA A 14 -13.44 5.64 -6.79
N PRO A 15 -13.37 6.39 -5.67
CA PRO A 15 -13.74 5.85 -4.37
C PRO A 15 -15.26 5.67 -4.36
N GLY A 16 -15.69 4.41 -4.55
CA GLY A 16 -17.07 4.00 -4.32
C GLY A 16 -17.32 3.99 -2.82
N HIS A 17 -18.30 4.77 -2.38
CA HIS A 17 -18.77 4.87 -1.01
C HIS A 17 -19.32 3.52 -0.54
N TYR A 18 -18.47 2.65 -0.01
CA TYR A 18 -18.89 1.42 0.65
C TYR A 18 -18.57 1.55 2.14
N ASP A 19 -19.60 1.48 2.97
CA ASP A 19 -19.58 1.54 4.45
C ASP A 19 -18.84 0.34 5.11
N HIS A 20 -18.03 -0.38 4.34
CA HIS A 20 -17.25 -1.54 4.76
C HIS A 20 -15.85 -1.36 4.17
N THR A 21 -14.88 -0.94 4.99
CA THR A 21 -13.49 -0.76 4.55
C THR A 21 -12.95 -2.11 4.09
N SER A 22 -12.95 -2.33 2.77
CA SER A 22 -12.50 -3.58 2.18
C SER A 22 -11.01 -3.80 2.47
N VAL A 23 -10.55 -5.05 2.55
CA VAL A 23 -9.12 -5.39 2.65
C VAL A 23 -8.31 -4.65 1.59
N LEU A 24 -8.86 -4.53 0.38
CA LEU A 24 -8.24 -3.77 -0.71
C LEU A 24 -8.11 -2.27 -0.38
N GLU A 25 -9.14 -1.65 0.18
CA GLU A 25 -9.13 -0.22 0.49
C GLU A 25 -8.16 0.11 1.62
N GLN A 26 -8.14 -0.71 2.67
CA GLN A 26 -7.18 -0.56 3.77
C GLN A 26 -5.74 -0.78 3.28
N THR A 27 -5.53 -1.73 2.36
CA THR A 27 -4.22 -1.94 1.74
C THR A 27 -3.79 -0.73 0.91
N GLN A 28 -4.73 -0.12 0.16
CA GLN A 28 -4.46 1.10 -0.61
C GLN A 28 -4.23 2.33 0.29
N GLU A 29 -4.91 2.42 1.43
CA GLU A 29 -4.66 3.46 2.42
C GLU A 29 -3.24 3.34 2.99
N PHE A 30 -2.82 2.11 3.30
CA PHE A 30 -1.45 1.84 3.71
C PHE A 30 -0.42 2.18 2.64
N ASP A 31 -0.65 1.84 1.36
CA ASP A 31 0.25 2.21 0.26
C ASP A 31 0.40 3.74 0.14
N ARG A 32 -0.70 4.48 0.26
CA ARG A 32 -0.67 5.96 0.30
C ARG A 32 0.14 6.48 1.48
N TRP A 33 -0.13 6.00 2.69
CA TRP A 33 0.60 6.38 3.90
C TRP A 33 2.10 6.06 3.77
N PHE A 34 2.46 4.90 3.23
CA PHE A 34 3.85 4.48 3.03
C PHE A 34 4.60 5.44 2.09
N LEU A 35 3.96 5.83 0.98
CA LEU A 35 4.51 6.79 0.03
C LEU A 35 4.62 8.22 0.60
N GLU A 36 3.61 8.66 1.34
CA GLU A 36 3.56 10.01 1.93
C GLU A 36 4.59 10.20 3.06
N ASN A 37 4.85 9.14 3.84
CA ASN A 37 5.82 9.19 4.94
C ASN A 37 7.26 8.90 4.49
N HIS A 38 7.48 8.61 3.20
CA HIS A 38 8.80 8.24 2.65
C HIS A 38 9.50 7.14 3.45
N GLU A 39 8.72 6.15 3.89
CA GLU A 39 9.20 5.08 4.75
C GLU A 39 10.14 4.13 3.99
N ASP A 40 11.08 3.55 4.74
CA ASP A 40 12.01 2.57 4.21
C ASP A 40 11.39 1.17 4.22
N ILE A 41 11.52 0.44 3.10
CA ILE A 41 10.88 -0.86 2.95
C ILE A 41 11.44 -1.91 3.92
N ASP A 42 12.74 -1.88 4.21
CA ASP A 42 13.36 -2.79 5.16
C ASP A 42 12.83 -2.48 6.58
N LEU A 43 12.79 -1.20 6.96
CA LEU A 43 12.29 -0.75 8.26
C LEU A 43 10.83 -1.15 8.52
N ILE A 44 9.94 -0.91 7.55
CA ILE A 44 8.52 -1.26 7.68
C ILE A 44 8.32 -2.77 7.65
N SER A 45 9.09 -3.49 6.83
CA SER A 45 9.01 -4.94 6.79
C SER A 45 9.42 -5.59 8.13
N ASP A 46 10.45 -5.05 8.78
CA ASP A 46 10.88 -5.47 10.12
C ASP A 46 9.81 -5.15 11.18
N LYS A 47 9.18 -3.97 11.13
CA LYS A 47 8.09 -3.59 12.05
C LYS A 47 6.87 -4.51 11.92
N LEU A 48 6.54 -4.93 10.70
CA LEU A 48 5.44 -5.85 10.39
C LEU A 48 5.83 -7.33 10.51
N GLY A 49 7.09 -7.63 10.84
CA GLY A 49 7.58 -9.02 10.95
C GLY A 49 7.49 -9.83 9.65
N ILE A 50 7.51 -9.17 8.49
CA ILE A 50 7.42 -9.81 7.17
C ILE A 50 8.67 -9.55 6.33
N SER A 51 8.92 -10.37 5.32
CA SER A 51 9.98 -10.10 4.36
C SER A 51 9.67 -8.86 3.50
N THR A 52 10.70 -8.09 3.12
CA THR A 52 10.59 -6.99 2.14
C THR A 52 9.91 -7.39 0.84
N ASN A 53 10.12 -8.61 0.35
CA ASN A 53 9.45 -9.11 -0.85
C ASN A 53 7.93 -9.27 -0.64
N LYS A 54 7.50 -9.80 0.51
CA LYS A 54 6.06 -9.88 0.87
C LYS A 54 5.45 -8.47 0.91
N LEU A 55 6.13 -7.52 1.57
CA LEU A 55 5.68 -6.13 1.63
C LEU A 55 5.58 -5.49 0.23
N ASN A 56 6.61 -5.64 -0.61
CA ASN A 56 6.61 -5.09 -1.97
C ASN A 56 5.44 -5.63 -2.82
N ARG A 57 5.12 -6.93 -2.70
CA ARG A 57 3.97 -7.54 -3.39
C ARG A 57 2.62 -7.00 -2.90
N ILE A 58 2.55 -6.56 -1.65
CA ILE A 58 1.36 -5.91 -1.08
C ILE A 58 1.23 -4.48 -1.59
N LEU A 59 2.32 -3.71 -1.57
CA LEU A 59 2.35 -2.33 -2.08
C LEU A 59 2.02 -2.27 -3.58
N THR A 60 2.46 -3.27 -4.37
CA THR A 60 2.08 -3.36 -5.79
C THR A 60 0.70 -3.98 -6.03
N LEU A 61 -0.05 -4.28 -4.96
CA LEU A 61 -1.35 -4.97 -4.99
C LEU A 61 -1.33 -6.33 -5.71
N GLU A 62 -0.16 -6.95 -5.88
CA GLU A 62 -0.04 -8.29 -6.43
C GLU A 62 -0.59 -9.34 -5.46
N LYS A 63 -0.49 -9.06 -4.16
CA LYS A 63 -1.06 -9.86 -3.08
C LYS A 63 -1.76 -8.98 -2.06
N LEU A 64 -2.87 -9.46 -1.53
CA LEU A 64 -3.50 -8.83 -0.38
C LEU A 64 -2.89 -9.36 0.93
N PRO A 65 -2.79 -8.53 1.97
CA PRO A 65 -2.43 -8.98 3.31
C PRO A 65 -3.53 -9.88 3.88
N ASP A 66 -3.14 -10.72 4.83
CA ASP A 66 -4.07 -11.46 5.70
C ASP A 66 -4.66 -10.50 6.76
N ASP A 67 -5.74 -10.91 7.44
CA ASP A 67 -6.47 -10.04 8.37
C ASP A 67 -5.60 -9.54 9.55
N GLU A 68 -4.65 -10.36 10.01
CA GLU A 68 -3.73 -10.02 11.09
C GLU A 68 -2.74 -8.94 10.62
N LEU A 69 -2.09 -9.16 9.46
CA LEU A 69 -1.19 -8.19 8.86
C LEU A 69 -1.89 -6.89 8.49
N LEU A 70 -3.12 -6.95 7.97
CA LEU A 70 -3.92 -5.78 7.64
C LEU A 70 -4.20 -4.93 8.88
N LYS A 71 -4.47 -5.58 10.02
CA LYS A 71 -4.68 -4.88 11.29
C LYS A 71 -3.41 -4.13 11.72
N GLU A 72 -2.25 -4.78 11.67
CA GLU A 72 -0.97 -4.14 12.00
C GLU A 72 -0.65 -2.96 11.06
N MET A 73 -0.89 -3.13 9.76
CA MET A 73 -0.77 -2.05 8.77
C MET A 73 -1.68 -0.86 9.12
N GLY A 74 -2.93 -1.12 9.52
CA GLY A 74 -3.86 -0.08 9.96
C GLY A 74 -3.50 0.56 11.31
N GLU A 75 -2.72 -0.10 12.16
CA GLU A 75 -2.16 0.49 13.38
C GLU A 75 -0.98 1.42 13.05
N LEU A 76 -0.14 1.06 12.08
CA LEU A 76 0.94 1.92 11.58
C LEU A 76 0.40 3.21 10.93
N CYS A 77 -0.66 3.12 10.14
CA CYS A 77 -1.27 4.30 9.50
C CYS A 77 -1.95 5.27 10.48
N ARG A 78 -2.33 4.80 11.67
CA ARG A 78 -2.99 5.63 12.71
C ARG A 78 -2.01 6.40 13.58
N LYS A 79 -0.71 6.18 13.40
CA LYS A 79 0.36 6.76 14.21
C LYS A 79 0.86 8.06 13.61
#